data_AF-A0A6I9VQB7-F1
#
_entry.id   AF-A0A6I9VQB7-F1
#
_cell.length_a   1.000
_cell.length_b   1.000
_cell.length_c   1.000
_cell.angle_alpha   90.00
_cell.angle_beta   90.00
_cell.angle_gamma   90.00
#
_symmetry.space_group_name_H-M   'P 1'
#
loop_
_entity.id
_entity.type
_entity.pdbx_description
1 polymer ?
#
loop_
_entity_poly.entity_id
_entity_poly.type
_entity_poly.pdbx_seq_one_letter_code
_entity_poly.pdbx_strand_id
1 'polypeptide(L)'
;MFLFWNRSSTRNVNPTARRTRESLGEDFVRKLDALHDDALRTGLVTTSDLQEAYRKSRDADLNPNKINMWYVLGILAFIMVVTPLFYEIITFLLGVRCFLPNNYIVSEATRPISDCDFCRDVTGPKILQNLTREEFSPYAYSSQPIIIKNAVAHWKAKQLLNFDYLKDLYERIPGAMDEKCQFLNFRSDFKSLQDVFAMPSVRSNLSIGQTPWYVGWSNCHSVVLEELRKLYPRPHFLPVDAEMPNTDYIFIGYEQGDFMHLDYIPRLVWQAQLQGNKSWIVAPTPECDHVCQSFSFYVEPGDAVLVDTRIWYHGSSIPNKGQFALTIQSEYG
;
A
#
# COMPACT_ATOMS: atom_id res chain seq x y z
N MET A 1 23.75 61.98 -26.40
CA MET A 1 24.48 63.22 -26.78
C MET A 1 23.81 64.43 -26.13
N PHE A 2 23.45 64.34 -24.85
CA PHE A 2 22.95 65.47 -24.05
C PHE A 2 24.09 66.19 -23.31
N LEU A 3 25.30 65.63 -23.35
CA LEU A 3 26.35 65.89 -22.35
C LEU A 3 27.41 66.92 -22.75
N PHE A 4 27.33 67.54 -23.92
CA PHE A 4 28.30 68.54 -24.33
C PHE A 4 27.67 69.63 -25.18
N TRP A 5 26.93 70.51 -24.51
CA TRP A 5 26.55 71.80 -25.08
C TRP A 5 27.05 72.92 -24.21
N ASN A 6 28.37 73.15 -24.29
CA ASN A 6 28.89 74.45 -23.92
C ASN A 6 28.50 75.45 -25.01
N ARG A 7 28.06 76.64 -24.58
CA ARG A 7 27.72 77.78 -25.42
C ARG A 7 28.82 77.99 -26.48
N SER A 8 28.40 78.37 -27.69
CA SER A 8 29.21 78.75 -28.86
C SER A 8 29.83 77.63 -29.71
N SER A 9 29.01 76.89 -30.47
CA SER A 9 29.42 76.40 -31.81
C SER A 9 28.20 75.95 -32.61
N THR A 10 27.89 76.69 -33.69
CA THR A 10 26.73 76.51 -34.58
C THR A 10 27.03 75.63 -35.81
N ARG A 11 27.88 74.60 -35.68
CA ARG A 11 28.12 73.66 -36.79
C ARG A 11 28.02 72.20 -36.33
N ASN A 12 27.05 71.50 -36.91
CA ASN A 12 26.73 70.06 -36.76
C ASN A 12 26.07 69.62 -35.45
N VAL A 13 24.80 70.04 -35.29
CA VAL A 13 23.89 69.49 -34.29
C VAL A 13 23.13 68.31 -34.89
N ASN A 14 23.12 67.16 -34.20
CA ASN A 14 22.29 66.01 -34.55
C ASN A 14 20.79 66.41 -34.42
N PRO A 15 20.00 66.42 -35.51
CA PRO A 15 18.65 67.00 -35.53
C PRO A 15 17.67 66.32 -34.56
N THR A 16 17.90 65.05 -34.22
CA THR A 16 17.07 64.29 -33.27
C THR A 16 17.26 64.78 -31.84
N ALA A 17 18.51 65.07 -31.43
CA ALA A 17 18.82 65.54 -30.08
C ALA A 17 18.24 66.95 -29.83
N ARG A 18 18.24 67.79 -30.86
CA ARG A 18 17.64 69.12 -30.80
C ARG A 18 16.12 69.03 -30.59
N ARG A 19 15.42 68.16 -31.32
CA ARG A 19 13.97 67.92 -31.15
C ARG A 19 13.61 67.44 -29.75
N THR A 20 14.38 66.52 -29.17
CA THR A 20 14.13 66.02 -27.81
C THR A 20 14.35 67.10 -26.75
N ARG A 21 15.37 67.96 -26.93
CA ARG A 21 15.60 69.09 -26.01
C ARG A 21 14.50 70.16 -26.13
N GLU A 22 14.01 70.42 -27.34
CA GLU A 22 12.86 71.32 -27.58
C GLU A 22 11.56 70.78 -26.95
N SER A 23 11.36 69.45 -26.87
CA SER A 23 10.15 68.87 -26.26
C SER A 23 10.15 68.84 -24.73
N LEU A 24 11.31 68.94 -24.09
CA LEU A 24 11.47 68.76 -22.64
C LEU A 24 11.27 70.06 -21.83
N GLY A 25 11.13 71.21 -22.50
CA GLY A 25 10.93 72.51 -21.86
C GLY A 25 12.20 73.12 -21.26
N GLU A 26 12.41 74.41 -21.47
CA GLU A 26 13.65 75.13 -21.11
C GLU A 26 14.00 75.04 -19.62
N ASP A 27 13.02 75.10 -18.72
CA ASP A 27 13.29 75.07 -17.26
C ASP A 27 13.80 73.71 -16.78
N PHE A 28 13.26 72.63 -17.34
CA PHE A 28 13.67 71.27 -17.02
C PHE A 28 15.07 70.97 -17.57
N VAL A 29 15.32 71.37 -18.82
CA VAL A 29 16.62 71.26 -19.46
C VAL A 29 17.70 71.99 -18.66
N ARG A 30 17.39 73.20 -18.17
CA ARG A 30 18.32 73.98 -17.34
C ARG A 30 18.66 73.29 -16.02
N LYS A 31 17.67 72.69 -15.34
CA LYS A 31 17.89 71.95 -14.09
C LYS A 31 18.70 70.68 -14.34
N LEU A 32 18.49 70.03 -15.48
CA LEU A 32 19.23 68.83 -15.87
C LEU A 32 20.70 69.15 -16.21
N ASP A 33 20.94 70.26 -16.91
CA ASP A 33 22.30 70.74 -17.20
C ASP A 33 23.03 71.10 -15.88
N ALA A 34 22.36 71.80 -14.96
CA ALA A 34 22.92 72.13 -13.65
C ALA A 34 23.29 70.90 -12.82
N LEU A 35 22.44 69.86 -12.83
CA LEU A 35 22.69 68.60 -12.14
C LEU A 35 23.92 67.87 -12.72
N HIS A 36 24.09 67.89 -14.04
CA HIS A 36 25.25 67.28 -14.69
C HIS A 36 26.55 68.05 -14.41
N ASP A 37 26.49 69.38 -14.45
CA ASP A 37 27.64 70.23 -14.14
C ASP A 37 28.08 70.08 -12.68
N ASP A 38 27.13 70.02 -11.74
CA ASP A 38 27.43 69.76 -10.33
C ASP A 38 27.99 68.35 -10.12
N ALA A 39 27.45 67.33 -10.82
CA ALA A 39 27.98 65.97 -10.75
C ALA A 39 29.45 65.90 -11.25
N LEU A 40 29.79 66.58 -12.35
CA LEU A 40 31.16 66.67 -12.85
C LEU A 40 32.09 67.44 -11.88
N ARG A 41 31.57 68.47 -11.21
CA ARG A 41 32.33 69.25 -10.22
C ARG A 41 32.71 68.47 -8.97
N THR A 42 31.95 67.43 -8.61
CA THR A 42 32.30 66.57 -7.47
C THR A 42 33.59 65.76 -7.70
N GLY A 43 34.04 65.61 -8.94
CA GLY A 43 35.22 64.81 -9.30
C GLY A 43 35.03 63.29 -9.14
N LEU A 44 33.85 62.85 -8.68
CA LEU A 44 33.50 61.44 -8.48
C LEU A 44 33.04 60.74 -9.76
N VAL A 45 32.64 61.52 -10.77
CA VAL A 45 32.11 61.02 -12.04
C VAL A 45 32.81 61.75 -13.19
N THR A 46 33.34 60.99 -14.13
CA THR A 46 34.00 61.55 -15.32
C THR A 46 33.02 61.65 -16.49
N THR A 47 33.40 62.42 -17.51
CA THR A 47 32.62 62.53 -18.74
C THR A 47 32.53 61.20 -19.49
N SER A 48 33.54 60.33 -19.39
CA SER A 48 33.49 58.96 -19.92
C SER A 48 32.46 58.10 -19.20
N ASP A 49 32.33 58.26 -17.87
CA ASP A 49 31.36 57.48 -17.09
C ASP A 49 29.92 57.83 -17.47
N LEU A 50 29.64 59.11 -17.72
CA LEU A 50 28.31 59.55 -18.18
C LEU A 50 28.01 59.07 -19.61
N GLN A 51 29.02 59.05 -20.49
CA GLN A 51 28.86 58.50 -21.83
C GLN A 51 28.62 56.98 -21.80
N GLU A 52 29.32 56.26 -20.92
CA GLU A 52 29.14 54.83 -20.74
C GLU A 52 27.78 54.50 -20.11
N ALA A 53 27.32 55.27 -19.12
CA ALA A 53 25.99 55.13 -18.54
C ALA A 53 24.89 55.34 -19.60
N TYR A 54 25.03 56.36 -20.45
CA TYR A 54 24.11 56.58 -21.56
C TYR A 54 24.12 55.40 -22.56
N ARG A 55 25.32 54.90 -22.92
CA ARG A 55 25.48 53.77 -23.82
C ARG A 55 24.84 52.49 -23.24
N LYS A 56 25.07 52.20 -21.95
CA LYS A 56 24.45 51.08 -21.24
C LYS A 56 22.92 51.21 -21.19
N SER A 57 22.37 52.40 -20.96
CA SER A 57 20.90 52.58 -20.98
C SER A 57 20.31 52.34 -22.37
N ARG A 58 21.00 52.77 -23.44
CA ARG A 58 20.56 52.56 -24.82
C ARG A 58 20.68 51.08 -25.22
N ASP A 59 21.76 50.42 -24.83
CA ASP A 59 21.96 49.00 -25.12
C ASP A 59 20.99 48.11 -24.31
N ALA A 60 20.56 48.56 -23.12
CA ALA A 60 19.49 47.94 -22.33
C ALA A 60 18.11 48.06 -23.01
N ASP A 61 17.78 49.20 -23.62
CA ASP A 61 16.55 49.38 -24.41
C ASP A 61 16.56 48.56 -25.73
N LEU A 62 17.76 48.32 -26.30
CA LEU A 62 17.93 47.53 -27.52
C LEU A 62 17.92 46.01 -27.28
N ASN A 63 18.06 45.57 -26.04
CA ASN A 63 18.03 44.16 -25.67
C ASN A 63 16.81 43.84 -24.78
N PRO A 64 15.58 43.93 -25.31
CA PRO A 64 14.46 43.32 -24.61
C PRO A 64 14.77 41.83 -24.48
N ASN A 65 14.39 41.20 -23.37
CA ASN A 65 14.40 39.74 -23.18
C ASN A 65 13.60 39.04 -24.29
N LYS A 66 14.15 38.99 -25.50
CA LYS A 66 13.66 38.20 -26.61
C LYS A 66 14.14 36.80 -26.31
N ILE A 67 13.37 36.11 -25.47
CA ILE A 67 13.35 34.65 -25.50
C ILE A 67 13.18 34.32 -26.97
N ASN A 68 14.26 33.85 -27.59
CA ASN A 68 14.33 33.77 -29.04
C ASN A 68 13.14 32.91 -29.48
N MET A 69 12.35 33.44 -30.42
CA MET A 69 11.10 32.85 -30.88
C MET A 69 11.29 31.37 -31.24
N TRP A 70 12.48 31.01 -31.74
CA TRP A 70 12.88 29.64 -32.03
C TRP A 70 13.00 28.74 -30.80
N TYR A 71 13.40 29.25 -29.63
CA TYR A 71 13.37 28.49 -28.38
C TYR A 71 11.94 28.29 -27.88
N VAL A 72 11.08 29.32 -27.97
CA VAL A 72 9.65 29.17 -27.60
C VAL A 72 8.97 28.17 -28.53
N LEU A 73 9.18 28.30 -29.84
CA LEU A 73 8.68 27.37 -30.85
C LEU A 73 9.25 25.96 -30.64
N GLY A 74 10.52 25.83 -30.28
CA GLY A 74 11.16 24.56 -29.97
C GLY A 74 10.55 23.88 -28.74
N ILE A 75 10.31 24.62 -27.65
CA ILE A 75 9.65 24.10 -26.44
C ILE A 75 8.20 23.72 -26.75
N LEU A 76 7.47 24.56 -27.48
CA LEU A 76 6.09 24.27 -27.87
C LEU A 76 6.01 23.03 -28.77
N ALA A 77 6.90 22.89 -29.75
CA ALA A 77 6.98 21.69 -30.59
C ALA A 77 7.36 20.45 -29.78
N PHE A 78 8.29 20.58 -28.83
CA PHE A 78 8.66 19.49 -27.92
C PHE A 78 7.47 19.04 -27.07
N ILE A 79 6.73 19.97 -26.46
CA ILE A 79 5.50 19.65 -25.70
C ILE A 79 4.46 19.01 -26.63
N MET A 80 4.22 19.58 -27.81
CA MET A 80 3.23 19.09 -28.76
C MET A 80 3.53 17.67 -29.28
N VAL A 81 4.80 17.24 -29.28
CA VAL A 81 5.20 15.88 -29.68
C VAL A 81 5.28 14.94 -28.47
N VAL A 82 5.88 15.38 -27.37
CA VAL A 82 6.12 14.53 -26.18
C VAL A 82 4.82 14.27 -25.43
N THR A 83 3.93 15.25 -25.31
CA THR A 83 2.66 15.08 -24.60
C THR A 83 1.77 14.00 -25.22
N PRO A 84 1.49 13.95 -26.54
CA PRO A 84 0.69 12.86 -27.10
C PRO A 84 1.44 11.53 -27.05
N LEU A 85 2.76 11.50 -27.24
CA LEU A 85 3.55 10.27 -27.12
C LEU A 85 3.49 9.71 -25.69
N PHE A 86 3.61 10.58 -24.68
CA PHE A 86 3.48 10.21 -23.28
C PHE A 86 2.05 9.79 -22.94
N TYR A 87 1.04 10.51 -23.45
CA TYR A 87 -0.37 10.17 -23.26
C TYR A 87 -0.70 8.79 -23.84
N GLU A 88 -0.27 8.48 -25.06
CA GLU A 88 -0.46 7.17 -25.68
C GLU A 88 0.27 6.07 -24.92
N ILE A 89 1.52 6.31 -24.49
CA ILE A 89 2.27 5.33 -23.68
C ILE A 89 1.57 5.08 -22.33
N ILE A 90 1.16 6.12 -21.61
CA ILE A 90 0.47 5.97 -20.33
C ILE A 90 -0.89 5.30 -20.52
N THR A 91 -1.64 5.68 -21.55
CA THR A 91 -2.95 5.08 -21.86
C THR A 91 -2.78 3.60 -22.25
N PHE A 92 -1.73 3.26 -22.99
CA PHE A 92 -1.38 1.88 -23.30
C PHE A 92 -1.02 1.11 -22.02
N LEU A 93 -0.12 1.64 -21.20
CA LEU A 93 0.31 1.00 -19.94
C LEU A 93 -0.85 0.83 -18.94
N LEU A 94 -1.74 1.82 -18.83
CA LEU A 94 -2.95 1.75 -18.01
C LEU A 94 -4.03 0.85 -18.63
N GLY A 95 -4.04 0.72 -19.96
CA GLY A 95 -4.96 -0.14 -20.71
C GLY A 95 -4.57 -1.62 -20.67
N VAL A 96 -3.30 -1.93 -20.43
CA VAL A 96 -2.83 -3.31 -20.22
C VAL A 96 -3.32 -3.80 -18.87
N ARG A 97 -4.28 -4.73 -18.90
CA ARG A 97 -4.71 -5.44 -17.70
C ARG A 97 -3.54 -6.21 -17.09
N CYS A 98 -3.36 -6.07 -15.78
CA CYS A 98 -2.31 -6.75 -15.01
C CYS A 98 -0.88 -6.37 -15.43
N PHE A 99 -0.64 -5.14 -15.92
CA PHE A 99 0.72 -4.66 -16.22
C PHE A 99 1.62 -4.69 -14.97
N LEU A 100 1.09 -4.24 -13.83
CA LEU A 100 1.70 -4.42 -12.53
C LEU A 100 1.14 -5.71 -11.90
N PRO A 101 1.99 -6.70 -11.59
CA PRO A 101 1.54 -7.87 -10.84
C PRO A 101 1.09 -7.41 -9.45
N ASN A 102 -0.05 -7.91 -9.00
CA ASN A 102 -0.57 -7.66 -7.65
C ASN A 102 0.25 -8.46 -6.63
N ASN A 103 1.50 -8.04 -6.43
CA ASN A 103 2.41 -8.61 -5.45
C ASN A 103 2.29 -7.87 -4.11
N TYR A 104 2.84 -8.45 -3.06
CA TYR A 104 2.74 -7.90 -1.70
C TYR A 104 3.21 -6.44 -1.60
N ILE A 105 4.26 -6.05 -2.32
CA ILE A 105 4.77 -4.67 -2.30
C ILE A 105 3.74 -3.71 -2.87
N VAL A 106 3.12 -4.07 -3.99
CA VAL A 106 2.07 -3.26 -4.62
C VAL A 106 0.87 -3.17 -3.69
N SER A 107 0.42 -4.30 -3.14
CA SER A 107 -0.72 -4.33 -2.21
C SER A 107 -0.48 -3.44 -0.98
N GLU A 108 0.69 -3.54 -0.34
CA GLU A 108 1.05 -2.71 0.82
C GLU A 108 1.18 -1.23 0.46
N ALA A 109 1.82 -0.90 -0.67
CA ALA A 109 2.01 0.48 -1.10
C ALA A 109 0.71 1.16 -1.53
N THR A 110 -0.29 0.38 -1.96
CA THR A 110 -1.60 0.89 -2.42
C THR A 110 -2.72 0.70 -1.41
N ARG A 111 -2.43 0.10 -0.26
CA ARG A 111 -3.38 -0.10 0.84
C ARG A 111 -3.88 1.26 1.34
N PRO A 112 -5.18 1.42 1.63
CA PRO A 112 -5.68 2.63 2.27
C PRO A 112 -5.04 2.81 3.66
N ILE A 113 -4.86 4.07 4.06
CA ILE A 113 -4.43 4.42 5.41
C ILE A 113 -5.52 4.00 6.39
N SER A 114 -5.15 3.28 7.44
CA SER A 114 -6.11 2.76 8.42
C SER A 114 -6.50 3.84 9.43
N ASP A 115 -7.76 3.82 9.84
CA ASP A 115 -8.22 4.61 10.98
C ASP A 115 -7.89 3.87 12.29
N CYS A 116 -6.98 4.42 13.10
CA CYS A 116 -6.49 3.76 14.32
C CYS A 116 -7.53 3.55 15.43
N ASP A 117 -8.77 4.03 15.25
CA ASP A 117 -9.87 3.79 16.18
C ASP A 117 -10.18 2.29 16.37
N PHE A 118 -9.90 1.41 15.38
CA PHE A 118 -10.16 -0.03 15.51
C PHE A 118 -9.34 -0.72 16.62
N CYS A 119 -8.18 -0.15 16.95
CA CYS A 119 -7.23 -0.72 17.91
C CYS A 119 -7.07 0.13 19.17
N ARG A 120 -7.76 1.27 19.27
CA ARG A 120 -7.73 2.12 20.46
C ARG A 120 -8.25 1.33 21.67
N ASP A 121 -7.48 1.36 22.75
CA ASP A 121 -7.75 0.64 24.00
C ASP A 121 -7.84 -0.91 23.87
N VAL A 122 -7.36 -1.47 22.76
CA VAL A 122 -7.27 -2.92 22.56
C VAL A 122 -5.89 -3.41 23.01
N THR A 123 -5.84 -4.02 24.19
CA THR A 123 -4.60 -4.58 24.78
C THR A 123 -4.47 -6.10 24.62
N GLY A 124 -5.53 -6.75 24.14
CA GLY A 124 -5.63 -8.19 24.03
C GLY A 124 -6.92 -8.61 23.34
N PRO A 125 -7.08 -9.91 23.05
CA PRO A 125 -8.32 -10.41 22.47
C PRO A 125 -9.46 -10.33 23.48
N LYS A 126 -10.67 -10.06 22.99
CA LYS A 126 -11.89 -10.21 23.77
C LYS A 126 -12.17 -11.70 23.93
N ILE A 127 -12.07 -12.20 25.17
CA ILE A 127 -12.38 -13.60 25.47
C ILE A 127 -13.87 -13.70 25.83
N LEU A 128 -14.58 -14.49 25.04
CA LEU A 128 -15.98 -14.79 25.21
C LEU A 128 -16.14 -16.29 25.54
N GLN A 129 -17.13 -16.63 26.36
CA GLN A 129 -17.50 -18.03 26.57
C GLN A 129 -18.43 -18.50 25.46
N ASN A 130 -18.69 -19.81 25.39
CA ASN A 130 -19.64 -20.37 24.44
C ASN A 130 -21.02 -19.71 24.62
N LEU A 131 -21.43 -18.94 23.60
CA LEU A 131 -22.56 -18.00 23.65
C LEU A 131 -23.50 -18.23 22.47
N THR A 132 -24.71 -17.67 22.57
CA THR A 132 -25.70 -17.73 21.48
C THR A 132 -25.43 -16.67 20.41
N ARG A 133 -26.08 -16.82 19.26
CA ARG A 133 -25.99 -15.87 18.16
C ARG A 133 -26.41 -14.45 18.56
N GLU A 134 -27.45 -14.34 19.38
CA GLU A 134 -28.00 -13.06 19.84
C GLU A 134 -27.00 -12.34 20.75
N GLU A 135 -26.30 -13.09 21.61
CA GLU A 135 -25.22 -12.59 22.45
C GLU A 135 -23.99 -12.19 21.62
N PHE A 136 -23.74 -12.87 20.48
CA PHE A 136 -22.62 -12.55 19.59
C PHE A 136 -22.89 -11.35 18.68
N SER A 137 -24.15 -11.07 18.35
CA SER A 137 -24.55 -10.08 17.35
C SER A 137 -23.85 -8.71 17.47
N PRO A 138 -23.63 -8.14 18.68
CA PRO A 138 -22.91 -6.87 18.83
C PRO A 138 -21.43 -6.93 18.40
N TYR A 139 -20.84 -8.13 18.36
CA TYR A 139 -19.43 -8.37 18.06
C TYR A 139 -19.21 -8.94 16.65
N ALA A 140 -20.27 -9.43 16.00
CA ALA A 140 -20.17 -10.20 14.77
C ALA A 140 -19.48 -9.48 13.61
N TYR A 141 -19.47 -8.15 13.62
CA TYR A 141 -18.82 -7.34 12.59
C TYR A 141 -17.79 -6.36 13.18
N SER A 142 -17.32 -6.65 14.40
CA SER A 142 -16.27 -5.88 15.05
C SER A 142 -14.89 -6.28 14.51
N SER A 143 -13.99 -5.31 14.38
CA SER A 143 -12.59 -5.57 14.07
C SER A 143 -11.73 -5.89 15.30
N GLN A 144 -12.32 -5.97 16.50
CA GLN A 144 -11.59 -6.41 17.69
C GLN A 144 -11.28 -7.91 17.61
N PRO A 145 -10.04 -8.36 17.85
CA PRO A 145 -9.73 -9.78 17.94
C PRO A 145 -10.54 -10.45 19.05
N ILE A 146 -11.21 -11.56 18.73
CA ILE A 146 -12.11 -12.28 19.65
C ILE A 146 -11.73 -13.76 19.70
N ILE A 147 -11.78 -14.33 20.91
CA ILE A 147 -11.69 -15.77 21.14
C ILE A 147 -13.00 -16.22 21.79
N ILE A 148 -13.69 -17.18 21.17
CA ILE A 148 -14.86 -17.81 21.75
C ILE A 148 -14.44 -19.20 22.26
N LYS A 149 -14.35 -19.32 23.58
CA LYS A 149 -13.86 -20.55 24.23
C LYS A 149 -14.83 -21.71 24.02
N ASN A 150 -14.30 -22.87 23.65
CA ASN A 150 -15.06 -24.12 23.45
C ASN A 150 -16.22 -24.03 22.44
N ALA A 151 -16.25 -23.00 21.57
CA ALA A 151 -17.33 -22.80 20.60
C ALA A 151 -17.52 -24.00 19.66
N VAL A 152 -16.44 -24.63 19.22
CA VAL A 152 -16.45 -25.71 18.23
C VAL A 152 -16.10 -27.07 18.85
N ALA A 153 -16.01 -27.15 20.18
CA ALA A 153 -15.65 -28.37 20.89
C ALA A 153 -16.62 -29.54 20.63
N HIS A 154 -17.87 -29.24 20.27
CA HIS A 154 -18.92 -30.22 19.99
C HIS A 154 -18.89 -30.77 18.54
N TRP A 155 -18.05 -30.21 17.66
CA TRP A 155 -17.98 -30.64 16.26
C TRP A 155 -17.36 -32.04 16.14
N LYS A 156 -17.95 -32.86 15.26
CA LYS A 156 -17.40 -34.18 14.92
C LYS A 156 -16.00 -34.06 14.31
N ALA A 157 -15.72 -32.96 13.61
CA ALA A 157 -14.41 -32.67 13.03
C ALA A 157 -13.28 -32.76 14.06
N LYS A 158 -13.49 -32.36 15.33
CA LYS A 158 -12.46 -32.44 16.37
C LYS A 158 -12.00 -33.88 16.63
N GLN A 159 -12.88 -34.86 16.45
CA GLN A 159 -12.59 -36.28 16.72
C GLN A 159 -12.20 -37.05 15.46
N LEU A 160 -12.83 -36.72 14.32
CA LEU A 160 -12.71 -37.50 13.09
C LEU A 160 -11.70 -36.92 12.10
N LEU A 161 -11.54 -35.59 12.08
CA LEU A 161 -10.70 -34.95 11.08
C LEU A 161 -9.23 -35.03 11.51
N ASN A 162 -8.41 -35.68 10.70
CA ASN A 162 -6.97 -35.79 10.85
C ASN A 162 -6.30 -35.88 9.47
N PHE A 163 -4.98 -36.01 9.43
CA PHE A 163 -4.22 -36.07 8.18
C PHE A 163 -4.70 -37.21 7.26
N ASP A 164 -4.83 -38.42 7.80
CA ASP A 164 -5.20 -39.61 7.01
C ASP A 164 -6.64 -39.49 6.47
N TYR A 165 -7.57 -38.99 7.27
CA TYR A 165 -8.94 -38.73 6.83
C TYR A 165 -8.99 -37.75 5.64
N LEU A 166 -8.22 -36.66 5.72
CA LEU A 166 -8.15 -35.68 4.64
C LEU A 166 -7.57 -36.30 3.38
N LYS A 167 -6.44 -37.02 3.52
CA LYS A 167 -5.81 -37.73 2.42
C LYS A 167 -6.79 -38.70 1.73
N ASP A 168 -7.44 -39.57 2.49
CA ASP A 168 -8.41 -40.56 1.99
C ASP A 168 -9.64 -39.92 1.34
N LEU A 169 -10.04 -38.73 1.80
CA LEU A 169 -11.16 -37.99 1.20
C LEU A 169 -10.78 -37.42 -0.16
N TYR A 170 -9.64 -36.74 -0.25
CA TYR A 170 -9.18 -36.10 -1.47
C TYR A 170 -8.73 -37.12 -2.54
N GLU A 171 -8.11 -38.23 -2.16
CA GLU A 171 -7.71 -39.29 -3.12
C GLU A 171 -8.92 -40.04 -3.70
N ARG A 172 -10.00 -40.17 -2.90
CA ARG A 172 -11.21 -40.88 -3.30
C ARG A 172 -12.11 -40.09 -4.23
N ILE A 173 -12.11 -38.76 -4.15
CA ILE A 173 -12.96 -37.90 -4.96
C ILE A 173 -12.20 -37.51 -6.24
N PRO A 174 -12.66 -37.96 -7.44
CA PRO A 174 -11.97 -37.64 -8.69
C PRO A 174 -11.91 -36.14 -8.94
N GLY A 175 -10.74 -35.62 -9.31
CA GLY A 175 -10.54 -34.20 -9.61
C GLY A 175 -10.29 -33.31 -8.39
N ALA A 176 -10.49 -33.80 -7.16
CA ALA A 176 -10.25 -33.02 -5.93
C ALA A 176 -8.80 -32.56 -5.77
N MET A 177 -7.85 -33.33 -6.30
CA MET A 177 -6.42 -33.02 -6.27
C MET A 177 -5.95 -32.15 -7.45
N ASP A 178 -6.71 -32.12 -8.55
CA ASP A 178 -6.36 -31.44 -9.79
C ASP A 178 -6.93 -30.03 -9.88
N GLU A 179 -7.83 -29.66 -8.95
CA GLU A 179 -8.39 -28.32 -8.89
C GLU A 179 -7.32 -27.27 -8.58
N LYS A 180 -7.37 -26.17 -9.33
CA LYS A 180 -6.46 -25.03 -9.17
C LYS A 180 -6.92 -24.13 -8.02
N CYS A 181 -7.06 -24.69 -6.82
CA CYS A 181 -7.28 -23.90 -5.60
C CYS A 181 -5.93 -23.31 -5.11
N GLN A 182 -6.00 -22.30 -4.25
CA GLN A 182 -4.83 -21.71 -3.62
C GLN A 182 -4.16 -22.71 -2.65
N PHE A 183 -2.85 -22.89 -2.79
CA PHE A 183 -1.99 -23.64 -1.87
C PHE A 183 -1.00 -22.69 -1.20
N LEU A 184 -0.83 -22.84 0.11
CA LEU A 184 -0.02 -21.99 0.98
C LEU A 184 1.02 -22.87 1.65
N ASN A 185 2.29 -22.69 1.31
CA ASN A 185 3.35 -23.60 1.74
C ASN A 185 4.06 -23.20 3.04
N PHE A 186 3.90 -21.98 3.55
CA PHE A 186 4.45 -21.50 4.83
C PHE A 186 5.87 -21.97 5.18
N ARG A 187 6.82 -21.87 4.23
CA ARG A 187 8.24 -22.32 4.34
C ARG A 187 8.49 -23.84 4.30
N SER A 188 7.47 -24.64 4.08
CA SER A 188 7.65 -26.02 3.64
C SER A 188 8.20 -26.09 2.21
N ASP A 189 8.80 -27.23 1.89
CA ASP A 189 9.28 -27.63 0.56
C ASP A 189 8.16 -28.17 -0.35
N PHE A 190 6.93 -28.25 0.14
CA PHE A 190 5.77 -28.67 -0.63
C PHE A 190 5.35 -27.58 -1.62
N LYS A 191 4.95 -27.99 -2.83
CA LYS A 191 4.50 -27.08 -3.90
C LYS A 191 3.01 -27.22 -4.18
N SER A 192 2.42 -28.34 -3.78
CA SER A 192 1.03 -28.67 -4.05
C SER A 192 0.44 -29.55 -2.94
N LEU A 193 -0.89 -29.63 -2.90
CA LEU A 193 -1.60 -30.58 -2.02
C LEU A 193 -1.22 -32.03 -2.33
N GLN A 194 -0.92 -32.34 -3.60
CA GLN A 194 -0.45 -33.66 -4.02
C GLN A 194 0.87 -34.03 -3.37
N ASP A 195 1.82 -33.10 -3.29
CA ASP A 195 3.09 -33.34 -2.61
C ASP A 195 2.89 -33.63 -1.12
N VAL A 196 1.93 -32.95 -0.49
CA VAL A 196 1.58 -33.14 0.93
C VAL A 196 1.02 -34.54 1.16
N PHE A 197 0.02 -34.98 0.38
CA PHE A 197 -0.56 -36.31 0.58
C PHE A 197 0.33 -37.46 0.11
N ALA A 198 1.26 -37.20 -0.82
CA ALA A 198 2.30 -38.15 -1.21
C ALA A 198 3.43 -38.30 -0.17
N MET A 199 3.46 -37.48 0.88
CA MET A 199 4.56 -37.52 1.85
C MET A 199 4.62 -38.86 2.61
N PRO A 200 5.83 -39.37 2.91
CA PRO A 200 5.99 -40.58 3.71
C PRO A 200 5.42 -40.45 5.13
N SER A 201 4.90 -41.54 5.69
CA SER A 201 4.31 -41.57 7.04
C SER A 201 5.29 -41.14 8.14
N VAL A 202 6.58 -41.43 7.99
CA VAL A 202 7.61 -40.96 8.92
C VAL A 202 7.66 -39.43 8.99
N ARG A 203 7.39 -38.74 7.87
CA ARG A 203 7.37 -37.29 7.76
C ARG A 203 6.04 -36.70 8.22
N SER A 204 4.91 -37.31 7.84
CA SER A 204 3.59 -36.84 8.28
C SER A 204 3.42 -36.92 9.81
N ASN A 205 4.05 -37.91 10.46
CA ASN A 205 4.03 -38.09 11.92
C ASN A 205 5.16 -37.36 12.66
N LEU A 206 5.98 -36.57 11.96
CA LEU A 206 7.18 -35.91 12.50
C LEU A 206 8.06 -36.87 13.34
N SER A 207 8.41 -38.02 12.77
CA SER A 207 9.32 -38.98 13.41
C SER A 207 10.71 -38.37 13.61
N ILE A 208 11.50 -38.95 14.53
CA ILE A 208 12.83 -38.46 14.90
C ILE A 208 13.69 -38.20 13.64
N GLY A 209 14.25 -36.99 13.55
CA GLY A 209 15.12 -36.58 12.45
C GLY A 209 14.39 -36.00 11.22
N GLN A 210 13.06 -35.95 11.23
CA GLN A 210 12.28 -35.28 10.18
C GLN A 210 12.16 -33.78 10.43
N THR A 211 12.00 -33.02 9.35
CA THR A 211 11.80 -31.56 9.39
C THR A 211 10.32 -31.23 9.62
N PRO A 212 10.03 -30.25 10.51
CA PRO A 212 8.66 -29.75 10.67
C PRO A 212 8.19 -29.07 9.38
N TRP A 213 6.88 -29.15 9.16
CA TRP A 213 6.21 -28.59 7.98
C TRP A 213 4.87 -28.03 8.40
N TYR A 214 4.43 -26.98 7.73
CA TYR A 214 3.10 -26.40 7.90
C TYR A 214 2.60 -25.96 6.53
N VAL A 215 1.34 -26.26 6.23
CA VAL A 215 0.71 -25.93 4.95
C VAL A 215 -0.73 -25.52 5.18
N GLY A 216 -1.25 -24.72 4.26
CA GLY A 216 -2.66 -24.43 4.14
C GLY A 216 -3.12 -24.59 2.69
N TRP A 217 -4.39 -24.87 2.49
CA TRP A 217 -5.00 -24.81 1.17
C TRP A 217 -6.46 -24.40 1.28
N SER A 218 -6.94 -23.80 0.19
CA SER A 218 -8.37 -23.59 -0.01
C SER A 218 -9.01 -24.85 -0.58
N ASN A 219 -10.12 -25.27 0.00
CA ASN A 219 -10.96 -26.33 -0.51
C ASN A 219 -12.05 -25.72 -1.39
N CYS A 220 -11.80 -25.70 -2.71
CA CYS A 220 -12.73 -25.18 -3.71
C CYS A 220 -13.58 -26.28 -4.38
N HIS A 221 -13.33 -27.56 -4.06
CA HIS A 221 -14.03 -28.69 -4.66
C HIS A 221 -15.36 -28.93 -3.93
N SER A 222 -16.47 -28.68 -4.64
CA SER A 222 -17.83 -28.71 -4.06
C SER A 222 -18.15 -30.01 -3.30
N VAL A 223 -17.81 -31.17 -3.87
CA VAL A 223 -18.07 -32.48 -3.24
C VAL A 223 -17.25 -32.67 -1.95
N VAL A 224 -15.95 -32.31 -1.97
CA VAL A 224 -15.10 -32.41 -0.78
C VAL A 224 -15.61 -31.47 0.30
N LEU A 225 -15.95 -30.24 -0.09
CA LEU A 225 -16.50 -29.22 0.80
C LEU A 225 -17.81 -29.69 1.46
N GLU A 226 -18.72 -30.29 0.70
CA GLU A 226 -19.96 -30.84 1.24
C GLU A 226 -19.69 -31.95 2.26
N GLU A 227 -18.80 -32.90 1.97
CA GLU A 227 -18.44 -33.97 2.91
C GLU A 227 -17.81 -33.43 4.19
N LEU A 228 -16.92 -32.44 4.06
CA LEU A 228 -16.24 -31.83 5.19
C LEU A 228 -17.18 -30.99 6.07
N ARG A 229 -18.12 -30.24 5.47
CA ARG A 229 -19.11 -29.43 6.21
C ARG A 229 -20.12 -30.26 7.01
N LYS A 230 -20.23 -31.58 6.75
CA LYS A 230 -20.95 -32.51 7.64
C LYS A 230 -20.25 -32.70 8.99
N LEU A 231 -18.93 -32.46 9.05
CA LEU A 231 -18.11 -32.62 10.25
C LEU A 231 -17.93 -31.30 11.02
N TYR A 232 -17.83 -30.20 10.29
CA TYR A 232 -17.78 -28.84 10.83
C TYR A 232 -18.91 -28.00 10.19
N PRO A 233 -20.08 -27.92 10.82
CA PRO A 233 -21.14 -27.05 10.31
C PRO A 233 -20.76 -25.58 10.49
N ARG A 234 -21.58 -24.68 9.93
CA ARG A 234 -21.51 -23.24 10.23
C ARG A 234 -21.43 -23.02 11.76
N PRO A 235 -20.48 -22.20 12.25
CA PRO A 235 -20.43 -21.87 13.68
C PRO A 235 -21.75 -21.27 14.16
N HIS A 236 -22.25 -21.77 15.30
CA HIS A 236 -23.59 -21.45 15.80
C HIS A 236 -23.75 -19.99 16.22
N PHE A 237 -22.64 -19.35 16.61
CA PHE A 237 -22.61 -17.95 17.06
C PHE A 237 -22.70 -16.95 15.89
N LEU A 238 -22.39 -17.33 14.65
CA LEU A 238 -22.45 -16.40 13.52
C LEU A 238 -23.91 -15.96 13.26
N PRO A 239 -24.16 -14.70 12.84
CA PRO A 239 -25.49 -14.18 12.46
C PRO A 239 -26.21 -15.11 11.47
N VAL A 240 -27.54 -15.10 11.36
CA VAL A 240 -28.27 -16.01 10.44
C VAL A 240 -28.02 -15.65 8.98
N ASP A 241 -27.98 -14.35 8.71
CA ASP A 241 -27.82 -13.68 7.43
C ASP A 241 -26.37 -13.58 6.95
N ALA A 242 -25.38 -13.89 7.81
CA ALA A 242 -23.99 -13.89 7.38
C ALA A 242 -23.79 -14.89 6.21
N GLU A 243 -23.21 -14.39 5.13
CA GLU A 243 -22.98 -15.15 3.91
C GLU A 243 -21.63 -15.88 3.99
N MET A 244 -21.67 -17.19 3.79
CA MET A 244 -20.48 -18.05 3.77
C MET A 244 -20.07 -18.31 2.32
N PRO A 245 -18.78 -18.17 1.95
CA PRO A 245 -18.32 -18.54 0.62
C PRO A 245 -18.45 -20.06 0.38
N ASN A 246 -18.37 -20.47 -0.88
CA ASN A 246 -18.25 -21.89 -1.27
C ASN A 246 -16.79 -22.37 -1.25
N THR A 247 -16.00 -21.86 -0.31
CA THR A 247 -14.59 -22.20 -0.13
C THR A 247 -14.26 -22.10 1.36
N ASP A 248 -13.66 -23.15 1.91
CA ASP A 248 -13.09 -23.12 3.26
C ASP A 248 -11.57 -23.36 3.17
N TYR A 249 -10.82 -22.95 4.19
CA TYR A 249 -9.38 -23.16 4.27
C TYR A 249 -9.05 -24.17 5.34
N ILE A 250 -8.09 -25.05 5.03
CA ILE A 250 -7.58 -26.05 5.96
C ILE A 250 -6.11 -25.75 6.18
N PHE A 251 -5.68 -25.68 7.44
CA PHE A 251 -4.27 -25.53 7.79
C PHE A 251 -3.84 -26.65 8.71
N ILE A 252 -2.72 -27.29 8.38
CA ILE A 252 -2.17 -28.41 9.14
C ILE A 252 -0.65 -28.39 9.18
N GLY A 253 -0.10 -28.96 10.25
CA GLY A 253 1.33 -29.24 10.36
C GLY A 253 1.88 -29.10 11.77
N TYR A 254 3.15 -28.73 11.86
CA TYR A 254 3.98 -28.74 13.06
C TYR A 254 4.86 -27.49 13.16
N GLU A 255 5.02 -26.99 14.39
CA GLU A 255 5.92 -25.90 14.85
C GLU A 255 5.73 -24.52 14.19
N GLN A 256 5.63 -24.49 12.87
CA GLN A 256 5.44 -23.30 12.05
C GLN A 256 3.96 -22.92 11.98
N GLY A 257 3.71 -21.71 11.49
CA GLY A 257 2.39 -21.19 11.21
C GLY A 257 2.50 -20.10 10.15
N ASP A 258 1.53 -19.19 10.15
CA ASP A 258 1.46 -18.09 9.22
C ASP A 258 2.53 -17.03 9.54
N PHE A 259 3.18 -16.49 8.52
CA PHE A 259 4.07 -15.34 8.71
C PHE A 259 3.25 -14.09 8.96
N MET A 260 3.87 -13.04 9.49
CA MET A 260 3.18 -11.77 9.73
C MET A 260 2.71 -11.15 8.39
N HIS A 261 1.39 -11.04 8.19
CA HIS A 261 0.80 -10.49 6.96
C HIS A 261 -0.58 -9.89 7.20
N LEU A 262 -1.07 -9.17 6.19
CA LEU A 262 -2.49 -8.83 6.03
C LEU A 262 -3.12 -9.70 4.95
N ASP A 263 -4.40 -9.99 5.12
CA ASP A 263 -5.21 -10.62 4.08
C ASP A 263 -5.89 -9.57 3.20
N TYR A 264 -5.78 -9.77 1.89
CA TYR A 264 -6.44 -8.93 0.89
C TYR A 264 -7.75 -9.57 0.42
N ILE A 265 -8.66 -9.78 1.38
CA ILE A 265 -9.96 -10.42 1.21
C ILE A 265 -11.11 -9.45 1.55
N PRO A 266 -12.31 -9.63 0.98
CA PRO A 266 -13.42 -8.69 1.20
C PRO A 266 -14.13 -8.88 2.54
N ARG A 267 -14.08 -10.08 3.13
CA ARG A 267 -14.91 -10.50 4.27
C ARG A 267 -14.10 -10.73 5.54
N LEU A 268 -14.79 -10.82 6.68
CA LEU A 268 -14.16 -11.20 7.96
C LEU A 268 -13.89 -12.70 7.96
N VAL A 269 -12.94 -13.14 8.79
CA VAL A 269 -12.60 -14.56 8.93
C VAL A 269 -12.87 -15.07 10.33
N TRP A 270 -13.26 -16.34 10.41
CA TRP A 270 -13.22 -17.11 11.63
C TRP A 270 -12.33 -18.34 11.41
N GLN A 271 -11.61 -18.76 12.45
CA GLN A 271 -10.82 -19.99 12.44
C GLN A 271 -11.15 -20.85 13.66
N ALA A 272 -11.51 -22.10 13.41
CA ALA A 272 -11.71 -23.14 14.41
C ALA A 272 -10.39 -23.90 14.67
N GLN A 273 -9.98 -23.97 15.94
CA GLN A 273 -8.86 -24.80 16.35
C GLN A 273 -9.36 -26.21 16.68
N LEU A 274 -9.01 -27.21 15.86
CA LEU A 274 -9.53 -28.58 16.02
C LEU A 274 -8.53 -29.50 16.72
N GLN A 275 -7.25 -29.41 16.35
CA GLN A 275 -6.17 -30.17 16.99
C GLN A 275 -4.97 -29.28 17.26
N GLY A 276 -4.20 -29.62 18.29
CA GLY A 276 -3.02 -28.86 18.69
C GLY A 276 -3.34 -27.44 19.15
N ASN A 277 -2.34 -26.79 19.73
CA ASN A 277 -2.50 -25.44 20.24
C ASN A 277 -1.79 -24.47 19.30
N LYS A 278 -2.38 -23.28 19.11
CA LYS A 278 -1.86 -22.26 18.19
C LYS A 278 -1.66 -20.95 18.95
N SER A 279 -0.47 -20.37 18.80
CA SER A 279 -0.15 -19.04 19.29
C SER A 279 -0.34 -18.06 18.15
N TRP A 280 -1.08 -17.00 18.40
CA TRP A 280 -1.31 -15.89 17.49
C TRP A 280 -0.53 -14.68 17.97
N ILE A 281 0.06 -13.95 17.03
CA ILE A 281 0.57 -12.61 17.24
C ILE A 281 -0.18 -11.69 16.31
N VAL A 282 -0.69 -10.59 16.85
CA VAL A 282 -1.35 -9.54 16.07
C VAL A 282 -0.65 -8.22 16.31
N ALA A 283 -0.55 -7.42 15.26
CA ALA A 283 0.03 -6.09 15.27
C ALA A 283 -0.90 -5.11 14.54
N PRO A 284 -1.00 -3.86 15.03
CA PRO A 284 -1.69 -2.82 14.29
C PRO A 284 -0.93 -2.52 13.00
N THR A 285 -1.54 -1.69 12.16
CA THR A 285 -0.87 -1.21 10.96
C THR A 285 0.22 -0.21 11.32
N PRO A 286 1.31 -0.08 10.54
CA PRO A 286 2.46 0.74 10.91
C PRO A 286 2.10 2.21 11.22
N GLU A 287 1.11 2.77 10.52
CA GLU A 287 0.62 4.13 10.78
C GLU A 287 0.00 4.29 12.18
N CYS A 288 -0.44 3.20 12.82
CA CYS A 288 -1.08 3.17 14.14
C CYS A 288 -0.17 2.71 15.29
N ASP A 289 1.12 2.44 15.03
CA ASP A 289 2.09 2.00 16.05
C ASP A 289 2.26 2.98 17.23
N HIS A 290 1.92 4.25 17.02
CA HIS A 290 1.97 5.29 18.06
C HIS A 290 0.74 5.32 18.98
N VAL A 291 -0.35 4.65 18.58
CA VAL A 291 -1.62 4.58 19.32
C VAL A 291 -1.83 3.20 19.92
N CYS A 292 -1.48 2.16 19.17
CA CYS A 292 -1.83 0.78 19.43
C CYS A 292 -0.58 -0.07 19.63
N GLN A 293 -0.74 -1.21 20.30
CA GLN A 293 0.37 -2.13 20.58
C GLN A 293 0.07 -3.51 20.03
N SER A 294 1.13 -4.19 19.59
CA SER A 294 1.08 -5.59 19.24
C SER A 294 0.89 -6.46 20.49
N PHE A 295 0.14 -7.55 20.37
CA PHE A 295 -0.03 -8.52 21.44
C PHE A 295 -0.10 -9.93 20.89
N SER A 296 0.04 -10.91 21.78
CA SER A 296 -0.06 -12.32 21.44
C SER A 296 -1.10 -13.00 22.31
N PHE A 297 -1.73 -14.03 21.77
CA PHE A 297 -2.72 -14.82 22.48
C PHE A 297 -2.69 -16.28 22.06
N TYR A 298 -3.28 -17.11 22.91
CA TYR A 298 -3.23 -18.56 22.79
C TYR A 298 -4.62 -19.14 22.52
N VAL A 299 -4.64 -20.18 21.69
CA VAL A 299 -5.87 -20.82 21.20
C VAL A 299 -5.75 -22.33 21.37
N GLU A 300 -6.77 -22.94 21.95
CA GLU A 300 -6.81 -24.36 22.29
C GLU A 300 -7.84 -25.13 21.46
N PRO A 301 -7.70 -26.46 21.33
CA PRO A 301 -8.66 -27.31 20.63
C PRO A 301 -10.09 -27.17 21.15
N GLY A 302 -10.97 -26.63 20.31
CA GLY A 302 -12.37 -26.33 20.63
C GLY A 302 -12.69 -24.84 20.61
N ASP A 303 -11.69 -23.96 20.59
CA ASP A 303 -11.90 -22.52 20.49
C ASP A 303 -12.15 -22.09 19.04
N ALA A 304 -12.90 -21.00 18.89
CA ALA A 304 -13.00 -20.25 17.65
C ALA A 304 -12.33 -18.88 17.81
N VAL A 305 -11.61 -18.45 16.78
CA VAL A 305 -10.88 -17.18 16.73
C VAL A 305 -11.47 -16.34 15.63
N LEU A 306 -11.71 -15.06 15.90
CA LEU A 306 -12.05 -14.07 14.90
C LEU A 306 -11.03 -12.94 14.97
N VAL A 307 -10.39 -12.67 13.84
CA VAL A 307 -9.46 -11.56 13.66
C VAL A 307 -9.86 -10.89 12.35
N ASP A 308 -9.98 -9.56 12.36
CA ASP A 308 -10.12 -8.83 11.11
C ASP A 308 -8.75 -8.76 10.43
N THR A 309 -8.42 -9.81 9.69
CA THR A 309 -7.12 -10.00 9.04
C THR A 309 -6.83 -9.00 7.92
N ARG A 310 -7.84 -8.20 7.54
CA ARG A 310 -7.72 -7.11 6.56
C ARG A 310 -7.01 -5.88 7.14
N ILE A 311 -7.05 -5.72 8.47
CA ILE A 311 -6.47 -4.56 9.16
C ILE A 311 -5.53 -4.94 10.31
N TRP A 312 -5.65 -6.13 10.90
CA TRP A 312 -4.67 -6.64 11.85
C TRP A 312 -3.61 -7.45 11.11
N TYR A 313 -2.36 -6.99 11.15
CA TYR A 313 -1.25 -7.86 10.78
C TYR A 313 -1.27 -9.03 11.74
N HIS A 314 -1.19 -10.24 11.20
CA HIS A 314 -1.28 -11.43 12.00
C HIS A 314 -0.26 -12.47 11.56
N GLY A 315 0.26 -13.20 12.53
CA GLY A 315 1.10 -14.35 12.33
C GLY A 315 0.77 -15.42 13.36
N SER A 316 1.19 -16.64 13.10
CA SER A 316 0.87 -17.75 13.97
C SER A 316 1.99 -18.78 14.06
N SER A 317 1.96 -19.58 15.12
CA SER A 317 2.92 -20.67 15.36
C SER A 317 2.31 -21.76 16.22
N ILE A 318 2.92 -22.94 16.19
CA ILE A 318 2.54 -24.07 17.04
C ILE A 318 3.62 -24.20 18.11
N PRO A 319 3.39 -23.71 19.33
CA PRO A 319 4.47 -23.52 20.31
C PRO A 319 5.00 -24.82 20.90
N ASN A 320 4.20 -25.89 20.91
CA ASN A 320 4.60 -27.17 21.43
C ASN A 320 5.30 -27.99 20.34
N LYS A 321 6.61 -28.26 20.53
CA LYS A 321 7.39 -29.07 19.59
C LYS A 321 6.80 -30.46 19.41
N GLY A 322 6.72 -30.90 18.15
CA GLY A 322 6.11 -32.19 17.79
C GLY A 322 4.59 -32.29 17.97
N GLN A 323 3.90 -31.22 18.35
CA GLN A 323 2.46 -31.20 18.37
C GLN A 323 1.92 -30.94 16.96
N PHE A 324 1.08 -31.83 16.45
CA PHE A 324 0.32 -31.59 15.23
C PHE A 324 -0.81 -30.60 15.51
N ALA A 325 -0.97 -29.62 14.64
CA ALA A 325 -2.10 -28.72 14.67
C ALA A 325 -2.96 -28.87 13.41
N LEU A 326 -4.27 -28.71 13.59
CA LEU A 326 -5.25 -28.70 12.51
C LEU A 326 -6.27 -27.61 12.80
N THR A 327 -6.46 -26.71 11.82
CA THR A 327 -7.47 -25.66 11.88
C THR A 327 -8.30 -25.62 10.60
N ILE A 328 -9.55 -25.20 10.77
CA ILE A 328 -10.45 -24.85 9.65
C ILE A 328 -10.74 -23.36 9.74
N GLN A 329 -10.69 -22.67 8.61
CA GLN A 329 -11.02 -21.26 8.50
C GLN A 329 -12.02 -21.05 7.39
N SER A 330 -12.88 -20.04 7.53
CA SER A 330 -13.73 -19.58 6.44
C SER A 330 -14.02 -18.10 6.59
N GLU A 331 -14.39 -17.48 5.48
CA GLU A 331 -14.85 -16.10 5.46
C GLU A 331 -16.34 -16.02 5.82
N TYR A 332 -16.78 -14.86 6.30
CA TYR A 332 -18.18 -14.53 6.48
C TYR A 332 -18.39 -13.01 6.34
N GLY A 333 -19.55 -12.61 5.86
CA GLY A 333 -19.91 -11.20 5.64
C GLY A 333 -21.41 -11.00 5.67
#